data_AF-A0A2V7C2C8-F1
#
_entry.id   AF-A0A2V7C2C8-F1
#
_cell.length_a   1.000
_cell.length_b   1.000
_cell.length_c   1.000
_cell.angle_alpha   90.00
_cell.angle_beta   90.00
_cell.angle_gamma   90.00
#
_symmetry.space_group_name_H-M   'P 1'
#
loop_
_entity.id
_entity.type
_entity.pdbx_description
1 polymer ?
#
loop_
_entity_poly.entity_id
_entity_poly.type
_entity_poly.pdbx_seq_one_letter_code
_entity_poly.pdbx_strand_id
1 'polypeptide(L)'
;MDSATETLLRDLEASPTDLRKLVVSALWRDRSSITIESEAVARWERDDPHRWASVQAWLLSRGVTIMVLRPRSSTVTSPPARTSQGPEPPPAGMRG
;
A
#
# COMPACT_ATOMS: atom_id res chain seq x y z
N MET A 1 27.80 -6.63 9.87
CA MET A 1 26.83 -5.69 9.26
C MET A 1 27.61 -4.87 8.25
N ASP A 2 27.08 -4.64 7.07
CA ASP A 2 27.85 -4.03 5.98
C ASP A 2 27.95 -2.50 6.13
N SER A 3 29.09 -1.89 5.78
CA SER A 3 29.35 -0.44 5.98
C SER A 3 28.32 0.46 5.28
N ALA A 4 27.80 0.02 4.14
CA ALA A 4 26.72 0.71 3.43
C ALA A 4 25.41 0.71 4.23
N THR A 5 25.14 -0.36 4.98
CA THR A 5 23.97 -0.49 5.85
C THR A 5 24.09 0.42 7.08
N GLU A 6 25.27 0.47 7.69
CA GLU A 6 25.53 1.34 8.85
C GLU A 6 25.41 2.81 8.49
N THR A 7 25.95 3.20 7.32
CA THR A 7 25.85 4.57 6.81
C THR A 7 24.40 4.95 6.53
N LEU A 8 23.62 4.06 5.90
CA LEU A 8 22.20 4.28 5.65
C LEU A 8 21.41 4.44 6.95
N LEU A 9 21.64 3.60 7.96
CA LEU A 9 20.94 3.70 9.23
C LEU A 9 21.28 4.98 9.99
N ARG A 10 22.52 5.46 9.89
CA ARG A 10 22.94 6.73 10.48
C ARG A 10 22.28 7.92 9.78
N ASP A 11 22.15 7.88 8.47
CA ASP A 11 21.44 8.91 7.69
C ASP A 11 19.94 8.96 8.02
N LEU A 12 19.36 7.78 8.25
CA LEU A 12 17.97 7.60 8.67
C LEU A 12 17.72 7.92 10.15
N GLU A 13 18.75 8.16 10.95
CA GLU A 13 18.62 8.48 12.38
C GLU A 13 17.89 9.80 12.61
N ALA A 14 17.95 10.71 11.63
CA ALA A 14 17.25 11.99 11.60
C ALA A 14 15.94 11.97 10.76
N SER A 15 15.44 10.79 10.41
CA SER A 15 14.29 10.58 9.50
C SER A 15 13.10 9.93 10.24
N PRO A 16 11.86 10.00 9.72
CA PRO A 16 10.71 9.27 10.26
C PRO A 16 11.03 7.79 10.57
N THR A 17 10.61 7.38 11.77
CA THR A 17 10.91 6.08 12.40
C THR A 17 10.58 4.87 11.50
N ASP A 18 9.66 5.02 10.55
CA ASP A 18 9.20 3.94 9.68
C ASP A 18 10.23 3.50 8.62
N LEU A 19 11.03 4.42 8.04
CA LEU A 19 12.07 4.03 7.07
C LEU A 19 13.20 3.23 7.74
N ARG A 20 13.59 3.64 8.95
CA ARG A 20 14.57 2.91 9.75
C ARG A 20 14.06 1.51 10.12
N LYS A 21 12.80 1.41 10.56
CA LYS A 21 12.14 0.13 10.84
C LYS A 21 12.09 -0.78 9.61
N LEU A 22 11.87 -0.22 8.42
CA LEU A 22 11.88 -0.96 7.16
C LEU A 22 13.24 -1.61 6.89
N VAL A 23 14.33 -0.82 6.97
CA VAL A 23 15.71 -1.31 6.77
C VAL A 23 16.07 -2.38 7.80
N VAL A 24 15.73 -2.17 9.08
CA VAL A 24 15.98 -3.17 10.14
C VAL A 24 15.19 -4.45 9.88
N SER A 25 13.94 -4.34 9.45
CA SER A 25 13.10 -5.51 9.12
C SER A 25 13.63 -6.29 7.91
N ALA A 26 14.18 -5.58 6.91
CA ALA A 26 14.84 -6.18 5.76
C ALA A 26 16.11 -6.96 6.14
N LEU A 27 16.86 -6.46 7.13
CA LEU A 27 18.07 -7.12 7.64
C LEU A 27 17.75 -8.37 8.44
N TRP A 28 16.76 -8.30 9.32
CA TRP A 28 16.52 -9.35 10.32
C TRP A 28 16.02 -10.68 9.74
N ARG A 29 15.40 -10.67 8.57
CA ARG A 29 14.78 -11.89 8.00
C ARG A 29 15.40 -12.34 6.68
N ASP A 30 16.48 -11.71 6.23
CA ASP A 30 17.06 -11.92 4.90
C ASP A 30 15.97 -12.06 3.82
N ARG A 31 14.98 -11.17 3.89
CA ARG A 31 13.77 -11.27 3.09
C ARG A 31 14.11 -10.86 1.67
N SER A 32 13.88 -11.77 0.73
CA SER A 32 13.92 -11.48 -0.71
C SER A 32 12.77 -10.57 -1.18
N SER A 33 11.75 -10.34 -0.33
CA SER A 33 10.62 -9.46 -0.64
C SER A 33 10.08 -8.73 0.59
N ILE A 34 9.72 -7.47 0.39
CA ILE A 34 9.11 -6.61 1.42
C ILE A 34 7.86 -5.98 0.85
N THR A 35 6.79 -6.07 1.63
CA THR A 35 5.50 -5.50 1.28
C THR A 35 5.33 -4.16 2.00
N ILE A 36 5.01 -3.10 1.24
CA ILE A 36 4.89 -1.73 1.75
C ILE A 36 3.52 -1.17 1.31
N GLU A 37 2.79 -0.58 2.24
CA GLU A 37 1.55 0.13 1.91
C GLU A 37 1.84 1.34 1.00
N SER A 38 1.06 1.50 -0.06
CA SER A 38 1.25 2.64 -0.98
C SER A 38 1.04 4.00 -0.31
N GLU A 39 0.24 4.08 0.76
CA GLU A 39 0.13 5.30 1.57
C GLU A 39 1.44 5.66 2.27
N ALA A 40 2.19 4.66 2.75
CA ALA A 40 3.50 4.86 3.35
C ALA A 40 4.52 5.33 2.29
N VAL A 41 4.50 4.73 1.10
CA VAL A 41 5.34 5.16 -0.03
C VAL A 41 5.03 6.62 -0.39
N ALA A 42 3.75 6.96 -0.60
CA ALA A 42 3.34 8.33 -0.95
C ALA A 42 3.72 9.34 0.13
N ARG A 43 3.65 8.95 1.42
CA ARG A 43 4.11 9.77 2.53
C ARG A 43 5.62 10.01 2.45
N TRP A 44 6.44 8.99 2.24
CA TRP A 44 7.89 9.13 2.17
C TRP A 44 8.35 9.91 0.94
N GLU A 45 7.70 9.71 -0.21
CA GLU A 45 7.95 10.51 -1.41
C GLU A 45 7.67 12.00 -1.20
N ARG A 46 6.71 12.35 -0.33
CA ARG A 46 6.37 13.73 -0.03
C ARG A 46 7.23 14.35 1.07
N ASP A 47 7.44 13.64 2.17
CA ASP A 47 8.18 14.15 3.34
C ASP A 47 9.70 14.13 3.10
N ASP A 48 10.25 13.02 2.58
CA ASP A 48 11.71 12.81 2.47
C ASP A 48 12.08 11.98 1.21
N PRO A 49 11.88 12.53 -0.01
CA PRO A 49 12.11 11.79 -1.26
C PRO A 49 13.56 11.31 -1.43
N HIS A 50 14.52 12.09 -0.94
CA HIS A 50 15.95 11.76 -1.05
C HIS A 50 16.31 10.52 -0.23
N ARG A 51 15.81 10.46 1.01
CA ARG A 51 16.06 9.31 1.90
C ARG A 51 15.30 8.08 1.43
N TRP A 52 14.07 8.25 0.94
CA TRP A 52 13.33 7.16 0.32
C TRP A 52 14.08 6.55 -0.86
N ALA A 53 14.62 7.38 -1.77
CA ALA A 53 15.42 6.91 -2.90
C ALA A 53 16.67 6.12 -2.44
N SER A 54 17.37 6.58 -1.40
CA SER A 54 18.52 5.87 -0.84
C SER A 54 18.14 4.49 -0.25
N VAL A 55 17.00 4.41 0.46
CA VAL A 55 16.48 3.14 0.98
C VAL A 55 16.08 2.19 -0.14
N GLN A 56 15.40 2.71 -1.18
CA GLN A 56 15.00 1.93 -2.34
C GLN A 56 16.21 1.36 -3.09
N ALA A 57 17.22 2.19 -3.36
CA ALA A 57 18.46 1.75 -4.01
C ALA A 57 19.18 0.68 -3.19
N TRP A 58 19.23 0.83 -1.86
CA TRP A 58 19.84 -0.16 -0.97
C TRP A 58 19.07 -1.48 -0.95
N LEU A 59 17.73 -1.45 -0.95
CA LEU A 59 16.90 -2.65 -1.04
C LEU A 59 17.14 -3.41 -2.35
N LEU A 60 17.14 -2.70 -3.47
CA LEU A 60 17.37 -3.27 -4.80
C LEU A 60 18.80 -3.85 -4.93
N SER A 61 19.81 -3.18 -4.38
CA SER A 61 21.19 -3.66 -4.37
C SER A 61 21.35 -5.01 -3.64
N ARG A 62 20.51 -5.27 -2.63
CA ARG A 62 20.45 -6.56 -1.92
C ARG A 62 19.54 -7.59 -2.60
N GLY A 63 18.98 -7.30 -3.77
CA GLY A 63 18.05 -8.17 -4.48
C GLY A 63 16.67 -8.28 -3.80
N VAL A 64 16.31 -7.32 -2.94
CA VAL A 64 15.02 -7.30 -2.27
C VAL A 64 13.96 -6.72 -3.20
N THR A 65 12.91 -7.50 -3.46
CA THR A 65 11.77 -7.07 -4.25
C THR A 65 10.80 -6.24 -3.38
N ILE A 66 10.52 -5.01 -3.82
CA ILE A 66 9.56 -4.13 -3.14
C ILE A 66 8.16 -4.36 -3.74
N MET A 67 7.23 -4.85 -2.93
CA MET A 67 5.84 -5.04 -3.30
C MET A 67 4.98 -3.93 -2.70
N VAL A 68 4.47 -3.04 -3.53
CA VAL A 68 3.59 -1.96 -3.06
C VAL A 68 2.15 -2.47 -3.00
N LEU A 69 1.57 -2.49 -1.79
CA LEU A 69 0.15 -2.75 -1.60
C LEU A 69 -0.61 -1.50 -2.01
N ARG A 70 -1.29 -1.60 -3.15
CA ARG A 70 -2.33 -0.64 -3.51
C ARG A 70 -3.50 -0.86 -2.55
N PRO A 71 -4.06 0.18 -1.90
CA PRO A 71 -5.32 0.03 -1.20
C PRO A 71 -6.27 -0.60 -2.19
N ARG A 72 -6.97 -1.64 -1.75
CA ARG A 72 -8.02 -2.24 -2.54
C ARG A 72 -8.98 -1.10 -2.77
N SER A 73 -8.99 -0.53 -3.96
CA SER A 73 -10.04 0.36 -4.37
C SER A 73 -11.27 -0.51 -4.18
N SER A 74 -12.03 -0.25 -3.11
CA SER A 74 -13.38 -0.73 -2.98
C SER A 74 -14.09 -0.08 -4.16
N THR A 75 -13.98 -0.71 -5.33
CA THR A 75 -14.96 -0.56 -6.39
C THR A 75 -16.26 -0.91 -5.70
N VAL A 76 -16.95 0.14 -5.26
CA VAL A 76 -18.36 0.11 -4.97
C VAL A 76 -19.00 -0.38 -6.27
N THR A 77 -19.14 -1.70 -6.38
CA THR A 77 -20.15 -2.26 -7.26
C THR A 77 -21.44 -1.96 -6.53
N SER A 78 -21.93 -0.72 -6.68
CA SER A 78 -23.37 -0.53 -6.72
C SER A 78 -23.83 -1.41 -7.88
N PRO A 79 -24.61 -2.48 -7.64
CA PRO A 79 -25.22 -3.19 -8.75
C PRO A 79 -26.03 -2.16 -9.54
N PRO A 80 -25.99 -2.15 -10.89
CA PRO A 80 -26.93 -1.35 -11.64
C PRO A 80 -28.32 -1.80 -11.19
N ALA A 81 -29.18 -0.85 -10.87
CA ALA A 81 -30.56 -1.09 -10.47
C ALA A 81 -31.19 -2.12 -11.43
N ARG A 82 -31.20 -3.39 -11.01
CA ARG A 82 -31.85 -4.45 -11.78
C ARG A 82 -33.28 -4.47 -11.28
N THR A 83 -34.07 -3.62 -11.91
CA THR A 83 -35.46 -3.87 -12.27
C THR A 83 -35.74 -5.38 -12.33
N SER A 84 -36.40 -5.93 -11.31
CA SER A 84 -37.20 -7.18 -11.35
C SER A 84 -37.64 -7.56 -9.94
N GLN A 85 -38.75 -6.99 -9.46
CA GLN A 85 -39.61 -7.74 -8.54
C GLN A 85 -41.08 -7.40 -8.79
N GLY A 86 -41.70 -8.20 -9.68
CA GLY A 86 -43.14 -8.44 -9.79
C GLY A 86 -43.95 -7.42 -10.59
N PRO A 87 -44.72 -7.81 -11.63
CA PRO A 87 -45.87 -7.01 -12.02
C PRO A 87 -46.87 -7.08 -10.85
N GLU A 88 -46.99 -5.99 -10.10
CA GLU A 88 -48.10 -5.77 -9.17
C GLU A 88 -49.41 -5.82 -10.00
N PRO A 89 -50.36 -6.72 -9.72
CA PRO A 89 -51.66 -6.64 -10.35
C PRO A 89 -52.38 -5.39 -9.82
N PRO A 90 -52.96 -4.53 -10.68
CA PRO A 90 -53.72 -3.40 -10.18
C PRO A 90 -54.97 -3.92 -9.46
N PRO A 91 -55.38 -3.31 -8.32
CA PRO A 91 -56.73 -3.50 -7.83
C PRO A 91 -57.66 -2.78 -8.80
N ALA A 92 -58.15 -3.51 -9.81
CA ALA A 92 -59.21 -3.05 -10.69
C ALA A 92 -60.50 -2.93 -9.87
N GLY A 93 -60.80 -1.71 -9.46
CA GLY A 93 -62.11 -1.37 -8.95
C GLY A 93 -63.18 -1.43 -10.05
N MET A 94 -64.36 -1.91 -9.63
CA MET A 94 -65.71 -1.66 -10.18
C MET A 94 -66.21 -2.45 -11.41
N ARG A 95 -67.25 -3.28 -11.20
CA ARG A 95 -68.68 -3.04 -11.59
C ARG A 95 -69.49 -4.35 -11.69
N GLY A 96 -70.73 -4.32 -11.20
CA GLY A 96 -71.76 -5.35 -11.39
C GLY A 96 -72.82 -5.31 -10.31
#